data_AF-A0A959T5Z6-F1
#
_entry.id   AF-A0A959T5Z6-F1
#
_cell.length_a   1.000
_cell.length_b   1.000
_cell.length_c   1.000
_cell.angle_alpha   90.00
_cell.angle_beta   90.00
_cell.angle_gamma   90.00
#
_symmetry.space_group_name_H-M   'P 1'
#
loop_
_entity.id
_entity.type
_entity.pdbx_description
1 polymer ?
#
loop_
_entity_poly.entity_id
_entity_poly.type
_entity_poly.pdbx_seq_one_letter_code
_entity_poly.pdbx_strand_id
1 'polypeptide(L)'
;YQFIGSTSGLNSTTYSDDQGLIIGNEYCYMVVALFPDGAESYASVEFCAILDRQVPVITHVSVGETDPATGIDTVRWSNAYDLDTVARPGPYQFRLYRGNGFNTAGTLIYTSPTHPFLAHPDTSFLDTGLDTESGPHAYRVELLGDGGNDLIGSASVASSVFIVPDPDDEQITLDIQHNTPWVNTTYEVFRFDGVQFVLIGTATTPTYTDT
;
A
#
# COMPACT_ATOMS: atom_id res chain seq x y z
N TYR A 1 21.38 8.92 -0.09
CA TYR A 1 20.81 9.19 1.23
C TYR A 1 20.10 10.53 1.19
N GLN A 2 18.98 10.66 1.90
CA GLN A 2 18.23 11.91 2.06
C GLN A 2 18.31 12.33 3.52
N PHE A 3 18.53 13.61 3.79
CA PHE A 3 18.48 14.13 5.14
C PHE A 3 17.02 14.20 5.61
N ILE A 4 16.69 13.47 6.68
CA ILE A 4 15.33 13.40 7.23
C ILE A 4 15.18 14.13 8.57
N GLY A 5 16.28 14.41 9.26
CA GLY A 5 16.23 15.09 10.55
C GLY A 5 17.58 15.18 11.25
N SER A 6 17.61 15.95 12.34
CA SER A 6 18.77 16.07 13.22
C SER A 6 18.30 16.29 14.65
N THR A 7 19.20 16.03 15.59
CA THR A 7 19.02 16.37 17.00
C THR A 7 20.10 17.35 17.45
N SER A 8 19.88 18.03 18.58
CA SER A 8 20.82 19.04 19.08
C SER A 8 21.28 18.73 20.51
N GLY A 9 22.55 19.03 20.77
CA GLY A 9 23.17 18.85 22.08
C GLY A 9 23.86 17.49 22.25
N LEU A 10 24.95 17.49 23.03
CA LEU A 10 25.82 16.34 23.27
C LEU A 10 25.10 15.10 23.84
N ASN A 11 24.00 15.32 24.56
CA ASN A 11 23.24 14.24 25.20
C ASN A 11 22.09 13.72 24.34
N SER A 12 21.88 14.27 23.14
CA SER A 12 20.79 13.83 22.27
C SER A 12 21.24 12.67 21.41
N THR A 13 20.96 11.46 21.88
CA THR A 13 21.37 10.20 21.23
C THR A 13 20.22 9.46 20.55
N THR A 14 19.04 10.09 20.45
CA THR A 14 17.81 9.45 19.96
C THR A 14 17.07 10.37 19.00
N TYR A 15 16.71 9.84 17.84
CA TYR A 15 15.81 10.45 16.87
C TYR A 15 14.70 9.45 16.55
N SER A 16 13.46 9.92 16.46
CA SER A 16 12.32 9.11 16.05
C SER A 16 11.89 9.55 14.66
N ASP A 17 11.95 8.63 13.70
CA ASP A 17 11.34 8.80 12.40
C ASP A 17 9.87 8.36 12.49
N ASP A 18 8.95 9.30 12.35
CA ASP A 18 7.51 9.08 12.42
C ASP A 18 6.78 9.55 11.15
N GLN A 19 7.53 9.85 10.08
CA GLN A 19 6.99 10.48 8.88
C GLN A 19 7.04 9.54 7.67
N GLY A 20 5.88 9.09 7.21
CA GLY A 20 5.75 8.38 5.92
C GLY A 20 6.35 6.98 5.89
N LEU A 21 6.55 6.35 7.06
CA LEU A 21 6.95 4.96 7.16
C LEU A 21 5.77 4.04 6.84
N ILE A 22 5.98 3.15 5.88
CA ILE A 22 5.01 2.17 5.40
C ILE A 22 5.49 0.79 5.83
N ILE A 23 4.60 0.03 6.45
CA ILE A 23 4.90 -1.32 6.91
C ILE A 23 5.21 -2.23 5.72
N GLY A 24 6.20 -3.10 5.90
CA GLY A 24 6.66 -4.03 4.87
C GLY A 24 7.82 -3.51 4.02
N ASN A 25 8.17 -2.23 4.16
CA ASN A 25 9.38 -1.67 3.56
C ASN A 25 10.56 -1.77 4.53
N GLU A 26 11.74 -2.06 3.98
CA GLU A 26 13.01 -1.96 4.70
C GLU A 26 13.53 -0.52 4.64
N TYR A 27 13.84 0.05 5.80
CA TYR A 27 14.37 1.39 5.93
C TYR A 27 15.79 1.33 6.48
N CYS A 28 16.73 1.93 5.75
CA CYS A 28 18.14 1.97 6.11
C CYS A 28 18.54 3.39 6.55
N TYR A 29 19.18 3.48 7.72
CA TYR A 29 19.57 4.74 8.34
C TYR A 29 21.08 4.83 8.52
N MET A 30 21.60 6.04 8.37
CA MET A 30 22.97 6.42 8.72
C MET A 30 22.93 7.75 9.47
N VAL A 31 23.89 7.96 10.37
CA VAL A 31 24.03 9.20 11.14
C VAL A 31 25.41 9.82 10.94
N VAL A 32 25.47 11.14 10.94
CA VAL A 32 26.70 11.95 10.99
C VAL A 32 26.62 12.89 12.19
N ALA A 33 27.77 13.25 12.75
CA ALA A 33 27.86 14.31 13.74
C ALA A 33 28.25 15.63 13.05
N LEU A 34 27.58 16.72 13.42
CA LEU A 34 27.93 18.08 12.99
C LEU A 34 28.59 18.82 14.16
N PHE A 35 29.80 19.33 13.94
CA PHE A 35 30.58 20.06 14.92
C PHE A 35 30.25 21.57 14.90
N PRO A 36 30.56 22.33 15.97
CA PRO A 36 30.23 23.77 16.05
C PRO A 36 30.86 24.65 14.97
N ASP A 37 31.96 24.20 14.37
CA ASP A 37 32.63 24.84 13.23
C ASP A 37 32.00 24.50 11.88
N GLY A 38 30.94 23.68 11.88
CA GLY A 38 30.24 23.20 10.69
C GLY A 38 30.88 21.97 10.05
N ALA A 39 31.91 21.38 10.65
CA ALA A 39 32.50 20.16 10.13
C ALA A 39 31.55 18.96 10.35
N GLU A 40 31.47 18.08 9.35
CA GLU A 40 30.73 16.81 9.46
C GLU A 40 31.69 15.65 9.74
N SER A 41 31.25 14.70 10.58
CA SER A 41 31.99 13.45 10.79
C SER A 41 31.86 12.51 9.60
N TYR A 42 32.63 11.42 9.62
CA TYR A 42 32.29 10.26 8.81
C TYR A 42 30.90 9.74 9.16
N ALA A 43 30.19 9.25 8.15
CA ALA A 43 28.92 8.55 8.35
C ALA A 43 29.14 7.27 9.16
N SER A 44 28.15 6.93 9.98
CA SER A 44 28.08 5.60 10.58
C SER A 44 28.02 4.51 9.50
N VAL A 45 28.17 3.25 9.92
CA VAL A 45 27.68 2.15 9.08
C VAL A 45 26.16 2.29 8.89
N GLU A 46 25.68 1.73 7.79
CA GLU A 46 24.25 1.66 7.50
C GLU A 46 23.58 0.60 8.37
N PHE A 47 22.44 0.94 8.95
CA PHE A 47 21.61 0.02 9.74
C PHE A 47 20.21 -0.01 9.15
N CYS A 48 19.76 -1.19 8.74
CA CYS A 48 18.45 -1.40 8.15
C CYS A 48 17.51 -2.08 9.14
N ALA A 49 16.25 -1.67 9.14
CA ALA A 49 15.18 -2.29 9.91
C ALA A 49 13.86 -2.26 9.13
N ILE A 50 12.98 -3.19 9.46
CA ILE A 50 11.59 -3.23 8.97
C ILE A 50 10.69 -2.90 10.15
N LEU A 51 9.60 -2.16 9.91
CA LEU A 51 8.62 -1.87 10.95
C LEU A 51 7.93 -3.17 11.40
N ASP A 52 7.75 -3.32 12.72
CA ASP A 52 6.95 -4.41 13.29
C ASP A 52 5.53 -4.39 12.70
N ARG A 53 5.07 -5.55 12.22
CA ARG A 53 3.76 -5.70 11.56
C ARG A 53 2.64 -5.83 12.58
N GLN A 54 2.44 -4.79 13.39
CA GLN A 54 1.43 -4.74 14.44
C GLN A 54 0.02 -4.37 13.94
N VAL A 55 -0.11 -4.00 12.67
CA VAL A 55 -1.38 -3.71 11.99
C VAL A 55 -1.45 -4.48 10.66
N PRO A 56 -2.65 -4.70 10.08
CA PRO A 56 -2.78 -5.39 8.80
C PRO A 56 -2.13 -4.61 7.66
N VAL A 57 -1.81 -5.32 6.57
CA VAL A 57 -1.24 -4.72 5.35
C VAL A 57 -2.00 -5.22 4.14
N ILE A 58 -2.53 -4.30 3.32
CA ILE A 58 -3.12 -4.64 2.01
C ILE A 58 -1.97 -5.02 1.07
N THR A 59 -2.10 -6.17 0.44
CA THR A 59 -1.09 -6.75 -0.45
C THR A 59 -1.55 -6.83 -1.90
N HIS A 60 -2.84 -6.59 -2.15
CA HIS A 60 -3.41 -6.67 -3.48
C HIS A 60 -4.67 -5.83 -3.60
N VAL A 61 -4.73 -5.01 -4.65
CA VAL A 61 -5.96 -4.40 -5.16
C VAL A 61 -5.88 -4.46 -6.68
N SER A 62 -6.84 -5.13 -7.32
CA SER A 62 -6.83 -5.34 -8.77
C SER A 62 -8.25 -5.34 -9.31
N VAL A 63 -8.44 -4.75 -10.50
CA VAL A 63 -9.71 -4.80 -11.23
C VAL A 63 -9.84 -6.19 -11.87
N GLY A 64 -10.83 -6.95 -11.44
CA GLY A 64 -11.15 -8.27 -12.00
C GLY A 64 -12.07 -8.20 -13.22
N GLU A 65 -12.98 -7.22 -13.25
CA GLU A 65 -13.88 -6.95 -14.37
C GLU A 65 -14.14 -5.45 -14.47
N THR A 66 -13.98 -4.89 -15.66
CA THR A 66 -14.27 -3.47 -15.94
C THR A 66 -15.69 -3.32 -16.47
N ASP A 67 -16.54 -2.62 -15.72
CA ASP A 67 -17.91 -2.26 -16.12
C ASP A 67 -18.36 -1.02 -15.33
N PRO A 68 -19.25 -0.17 -15.89
CA PRO A 68 -19.77 1.02 -15.22
C PRO A 68 -20.77 0.75 -14.07
N ALA A 69 -21.28 -0.48 -13.93
CA ALA A 69 -22.26 -0.84 -12.90
C ALA A 69 -22.02 -2.21 -12.25
N THR A 70 -21.43 -3.17 -12.96
CA THR A 70 -21.16 -4.53 -12.48
C THR A 70 -19.67 -4.82 -12.36
N GLY A 71 -18.83 -3.78 -12.32
CA GLY A 71 -17.39 -3.92 -12.18
C GLY A 71 -17.01 -4.62 -10.89
N ILE A 72 -15.83 -5.23 -10.91
CA ILE A 72 -15.33 -6.07 -9.83
C ILE A 72 -13.89 -5.70 -9.48
N ASP A 73 -13.65 -5.46 -8.19
CA ASP A 73 -12.31 -5.34 -7.62
C ASP A 73 -12.00 -6.53 -6.69
N THR A 74 -10.77 -7.02 -6.73
CA THR A 74 -10.24 -8.03 -5.81
C THR A 74 -9.28 -7.37 -4.84
N VAL A 75 -9.59 -7.47 -3.54
CA VAL A 75 -8.76 -6.91 -2.46
C VAL A 75 -8.23 -8.05 -1.59
N ARG A 76 -6.94 -8.02 -1.28
CA ARG A 76 -6.30 -8.99 -0.36
C ARG A 76 -5.43 -8.29 0.66
N TRP A 77 -5.40 -8.81 1.87
CA TRP A 77 -4.59 -8.28 2.95
C TRP A 77 -4.04 -9.39 3.84
N SER A 78 -2.89 -9.10 4.44
CA SER A 78 -2.23 -9.95 5.44
C SER A 78 -2.54 -9.45 6.86
N ASN A 79 -2.49 -10.36 7.83
CA ASN A 79 -2.72 -10.02 9.24
C ASN A 79 -1.53 -9.24 9.86
N ALA A 80 -1.71 -8.86 11.13
CA ALA A 80 -0.70 -8.23 11.97
C ALA A 80 0.19 -9.25 12.70
N TYR A 81 1.10 -9.94 12.00
CA TYR A 81 1.88 -11.05 12.59
C TYR A 81 2.64 -10.70 13.88
N ASP A 82 3.09 -9.45 14.05
CA ASP A 82 3.93 -9.04 15.18
C ASP A 82 3.12 -8.36 16.31
N LEU A 83 1.77 -8.45 16.26
CA LEU A 83 0.92 -7.91 17.31
C LEU A 83 1.15 -8.66 18.64
N ASP A 84 1.34 -7.91 19.73
CA ASP A 84 1.31 -8.47 21.09
C ASP A 84 -0.12 -8.91 21.45
N THR A 85 -0.41 -10.19 21.26
CA THR A 85 -1.72 -10.79 21.53
C THR A 85 -2.03 -10.92 23.03
N VAL A 86 -1.04 -10.75 23.92
CA VAL A 86 -1.27 -10.71 25.37
C VAL A 86 -1.77 -9.33 25.78
N ALA A 87 -1.19 -8.27 25.20
CA ALA A 87 -1.64 -6.90 25.41
C ALA A 87 -2.95 -6.57 24.68
N ARG A 88 -3.17 -7.13 23.48
CA ARG A 88 -4.37 -6.92 22.64
C ARG A 88 -5.02 -8.27 22.30
N PRO A 89 -5.78 -8.87 23.24
CA PRO A 89 -6.36 -10.18 23.04
C PRO A 89 -7.49 -10.17 22.00
N GLY A 90 -7.68 -11.31 21.35
CA GLY A 90 -8.82 -11.56 20.48
C GLY A 90 -10.13 -11.75 21.28
N PRO A 91 -11.23 -12.13 20.61
CA PRO A 91 -11.26 -12.56 19.21
C PRO A 91 -11.09 -11.38 18.23
N TYR A 92 -10.41 -11.65 17.13
CA TYR A 92 -10.04 -10.69 16.10
C TYR A 92 -11.05 -10.64 14.96
N GLN A 93 -11.24 -9.48 14.35
CA GLN A 93 -12.02 -9.32 13.13
C GLN A 93 -11.46 -8.20 12.26
N PHE A 94 -11.73 -8.25 10.96
CA PHE A 94 -11.35 -7.21 10.02
C PHE A 94 -12.57 -6.43 9.56
N ARG A 95 -12.38 -5.12 9.35
CA ARG A 95 -13.32 -4.25 8.66
C ARG A 95 -12.66 -3.68 7.42
N LEU A 96 -13.30 -3.88 6.27
CA LEU A 96 -12.83 -3.35 5.00
C LEU A 96 -13.66 -2.13 4.62
N TYR A 97 -12.95 -1.04 4.35
CA TYR A 97 -13.50 0.23 3.91
C TYR A 97 -13.13 0.47 2.45
N ARG A 98 -14.04 1.15 1.73
CA ARG A 98 -13.88 1.61 0.35
C ARG A 98 -14.11 3.10 0.24
N GLY A 99 -13.50 3.72 -0.75
CA GLY A 99 -13.92 5.01 -1.29
C GLY A 99 -13.52 5.15 -2.75
N ASN A 100 -14.00 6.22 -3.38
CA ASN A 100 -13.71 6.50 -4.79
C ASN A 100 -12.40 7.29 -4.92
N GLY A 101 -11.70 7.13 -6.03
CA GLY A 101 -10.40 7.75 -6.24
C GLY A 101 -9.26 6.90 -5.64
N PHE A 102 -8.10 7.54 -5.44
CA PHE A 102 -6.88 6.83 -5.07
C PHE A 102 -6.55 6.86 -3.56
N ASN A 103 -7.12 7.80 -2.80
CA ASN A 103 -6.52 8.21 -1.52
C ASN A 103 -7.39 7.98 -0.28
N THR A 104 -8.70 7.82 -0.44
CA THR A 104 -9.63 7.84 0.69
C THR A 104 -10.55 6.65 0.66
N ALA A 105 -10.61 5.91 1.77
CA ALA A 105 -11.53 4.80 1.97
C ALA A 105 -12.28 4.95 3.29
N GLY A 106 -13.54 5.37 3.23
CA GLY A 106 -14.34 5.75 4.40
C GLY A 106 -15.65 4.97 4.57
N THR A 107 -16.12 4.30 3.54
CA THR A 107 -17.38 3.53 3.58
C THR A 107 -17.08 2.09 3.97
N LEU A 108 -17.62 1.62 5.08
CA LEU A 108 -17.52 0.21 5.48
C LEU A 108 -18.32 -0.65 4.50
N ILE A 109 -17.65 -1.61 3.85
CA ILE A 109 -18.27 -2.51 2.87
C ILE A 109 -18.28 -3.97 3.32
N TYR A 110 -17.37 -4.35 4.22
CA TYR A 110 -17.28 -5.72 4.69
C TYR A 110 -16.75 -5.80 6.13
N THR A 111 -17.28 -6.75 6.89
CA THR A 111 -16.77 -7.13 8.21
C THR A 111 -16.59 -8.64 8.21
N SER A 112 -15.39 -9.10 8.55
CA SER A 112 -15.12 -10.54 8.65
C SER A 112 -15.81 -11.16 9.86
N PRO A 113 -16.04 -12.48 9.87
CA PRO A 113 -16.31 -13.20 11.10
C PRO A 113 -15.23 -12.96 12.15
N THR A 114 -15.58 -13.19 13.42
CA THR A 114 -14.62 -13.15 14.52
C THR A 114 -13.80 -14.44 14.55
N HIS A 115 -12.50 -14.30 14.80
CA HIS A 115 -11.54 -15.40 14.87
C HIS A 115 -10.80 -15.38 16.22
N PRO A 116 -10.66 -16.53 16.91
CA PRO A 116 -10.05 -16.57 18.24
C PRO A 116 -8.53 -16.32 18.22
N PHE A 117 -7.88 -16.54 17.08
CA PHE A 117 -6.42 -16.41 16.94
C PHE A 117 -6.08 -15.54 15.74
N LEU A 118 -5.00 -14.78 15.86
CA LEU A 118 -4.55 -13.88 14.80
C LEU A 118 -3.97 -14.65 13.61
N ALA A 119 -3.32 -15.80 13.84
CA ALA A 119 -2.67 -16.65 12.85
C ALA A 119 -3.61 -17.36 11.85
N HIS A 120 -4.71 -16.72 11.47
CA HIS A 120 -5.60 -17.16 10.40
C HIS A 120 -5.03 -16.76 9.02
N PRO A 121 -5.30 -17.54 7.95
CA PRO A 121 -4.72 -17.30 6.63
C PRO A 121 -5.19 -15.99 6.01
N ASP A 122 -4.39 -15.49 5.07
CA ASP A 122 -4.61 -14.28 4.30
C ASP A 122 -6.06 -14.15 3.82
N THR A 123 -6.57 -12.94 3.98
CA THR A 123 -7.97 -12.60 3.76
C THR A 123 -8.13 -11.92 2.41
N SER A 124 -9.16 -12.33 1.68
CA SER A 124 -9.53 -11.78 0.38
C SER A 124 -10.99 -11.37 0.37
N PHE A 125 -11.31 -10.28 -0.32
CA PHE A 125 -12.67 -9.83 -0.57
C PHE A 125 -12.84 -9.49 -2.06
N LEU A 126 -13.97 -9.90 -2.62
CA LEU A 126 -14.39 -9.55 -3.97
C LEU A 126 -15.46 -8.47 -3.84
N ASP A 127 -15.12 -7.25 -4.22
CA ASP A 127 -16.06 -6.14 -4.24
C ASP A 127 -16.70 -6.05 -5.62
N THR A 128 -18.03 -6.09 -5.69
CA THR A 128 -18.79 -6.26 -6.93
C THR A 128 -19.86 -5.19 -7.02
N GLY A 129 -20.27 -4.85 -8.24
CA GLY A 129 -21.30 -3.83 -8.46
C GLY A 129 -20.72 -2.41 -8.38
N LEU A 130 -19.52 -2.26 -8.91
CA LEU A 130 -18.75 -1.02 -8.90
C LEU A 130 -18.72 -0.38 -10.29
N ASP A 131 -18.53 0.93 -10.35
CA ASP A 131 -18.12 1.62 -11.57
C ASP A 131 -16.59 1.63 -11.64
N THR A 132 -16.03 0.66 -12.35
CA THR A 132 -14.58 0.50 -12.54
C THR A 132 -14.10 1.09 -13.86
N GLU A 133 -15.03 1.59 -14.68
CA GLU A 133 -14.76 2.21 -15.97
C GLU A 133 -14.46 3.70 -15.81
N SER A 134 -15.23 4.40 -14.97
CA SER A 134 -15.11 5.85 -14.79
C SER A 134 -14.01 6.25 -13.80
N GLY A 135 -13.52 5.33 -12.97
CA GLY A 135 -12.46 5.65 -12.01
C GLY A 135 -12.00 4.50 -11.13
N PRO A 136 -10.93 4.75 -10.35
CA PRO A 136 -10.39 3.79 -9.38
C PRO A 136 -11.18 3.79 -8.07
N HIS A 137 -10.93 2.76 -7.26
CA HIS A 137 -11.38 2.67 -5.88
C HIS A 137 -10.20 2.52 -4.94
N ALA A 138 -10.30 3.14 -3.77
CA ALA A 138 -9.35 3.04 -2.69
C ALA A 138 -9.91 2.16 -1.57
N TYR A 139 -9.05 1.34 -0.97
CA TYR A 139 -9.41 0.41 0.09
C TYR A 139 -8.52 0.62 1.31
N ARG A 140 -9.10 0.34 2.48
CA ARG A 140 -8.41 0.37 3.77
C ARG A 140 -8.97 -0.70 4.68
N VAL A 141 -8.10 -1.40 5.39
CA VAL A 141 -8.49 -2.44 6.34
C VAL A 141 -8.22 -1.97 7.75
N GLU A 142 -9.15 -2.23 8.66
CA GLU A 142 -8.98 -2.11 10.10
C GLU A 142 -8.97 -3.50 10.74
N LEU A 143 -8.08 -3.69 11.72
CA LEU A 143 -8.04 -4.87 12.58
C LEU A 143 -8.61 -4.49 13.95
N LEU A 144 -9.55 -5.29 14.43
CA LEU A 144 -10.15 -5.13 15.74
C LEU A 144 -9.91 -6.36 16.61
N GLY A 145 -9.67 -6.15 17.90
CA GLY A 145 -9.60 -7.14 18.96
C GLY A 145 -10.83 -7.09 19.87
N ASP A 146 -10.82 -7.90 20.93
CA ASP A 146 -11.89 -7.97 21.93
C ASP A 146 -13.31 -8.08 21.33
N GLY A 147 -13.47 -8.90 20.28
CA GLY A 147 -14.77 -9.07 19.61
C GLY A 147 -15.29 -7.83 18.90
N GLY A 148 -14.41 -6.91 18.54
CA GLY A 148 -14.76 -5.68 17.82
C GLY A 148 -14.83 -4.42 18.68
N ASN A 149 -14.51 -4.50 19.97
CA ASN A 149 -14.52 -3.36 20.89
C ASN A 149 -13.18 -2.61 20.95
N ASP A 150 -12.09 -3.27 20.55
CA ASP A 150 -10.75 -2.69 20.52
C ASP A 150 -10.30 -2.47 19.08
N LEU A 151 -10.12 -1.21 18.66
CA LEU A 151 -9.47 -0.91 17.39
C LEU A 151 -7.95 -1.01 17.59
N ILE A 152 -7.35 -2.07 17.04
CA ILE A 152 -5.90 -2.31 17.13
C ILE A 152 -5.17 -1.35 16.18
N GLY A 153 -5.66 -1.21 14.95
CA GLY A 153 -5.11 -0.26 13.99
C GLY A 153 -5.62 -0.48 12.57
N SER A 154 -5.07 0.30 11.64
CA SER A 154 -5.49 0.31 10.25
C SER A 154 -4.28 0.20 9.31
N ALA A 155 -4.48 -0.49 8.19
CA ALA A 155 -3.54 -0.53 7.09
C ALA A 155 -3.47 0.82 6.37
N SER A 156 -2.35 1.08 5.68
CA SER A 156 -2.28 2.14 4.68
C SER A 156 -3.33 1.93 3.59
N VAL A 157 -3.82 3.04 3.03
CA VAL A 157 -4.76 3.00 1.90
C VAL A 157 -4.05 2.45 0.67
N ALA A 158 -4.75 1.60 -0.10
CA ALA A 158 -4.29 1.10 -1.39
C ALA A 158 -5.42 1.21 -2.43
N SER A 159 -5.10 1.68 -3.62
CA SER A 159 -6.06 1.83 -4.71
C SER A 159 -5.98 0.71 -5.74
N SER A 160 -7.06 0.54 -6.51
CA SER A 160 -7.00 -0.14 -7.79
C SER A 160 -6.17 0.68 -8.79
N VAL A 161 -5.67 -0.01 -9.81
CA VAL A 161 -4.95 0.61 -10.93
C VAL A 161 -5.98 1.18 -11.91
N PHE A 162 -5.73 2.38 -12.42
CA PHE A 162 -6.55 3.02 -13.43
C PHE A 162 -5.67 3.48 -14.59
N ILE A 163 -6.01 3.09 -15.81
CA ILE A 163 -5.23 3.41 -17.00
C ILE A 163 -5.91 4.55 -17.74
N VAL A 164 -5.17 5.62 -18.01
CA VAL A 164 -5.61 6.77 -18.78
C VAL A 164 -4.87 6.79 -20.12
N PRO A 165 -5.56 6.56 -21.26
CA PRO A 165 -4.95 6.70 -22.56
C PRO A 165 -4.87 8.18 -22.99
N ASP A 166 -3.71 8.60 -23.47
CA ASP A 166 -3.42 9.91 -24.05
C ASP A 166 -3.03 9.73 -25.53
N PRO A 167 -3.97 9.96 -26.48
CA PRO A 167 -3.74 9.74 -27.90
C PRO A 167 -2.93 10.88 -28.54
N ASP A 168 -2.04 10.53 -29.46
CA ASP A 168 -1.22 11.47 -30.24
C ASP A 168 -1.04 10.95 -31.69
N ASP A 169 -0.30 11.67 -32.54
CA ASP A 169 -0.13 11.34 -33.96
C ASP A 169 0.59 9.99 -34.14
N GLU A 170 -0.12 9.01 -34.70
CA GLU A 170 0.32 7.62 -34.88
C GLU A 170 0.81 6.93 -33.58
N GLN A 171 0.40 7.40 -32.40
CA GLN A 171 0.82 6.81 -31.12
C GLN A 171 -0.22 6.99 -30.01
N ILE A 172 -0.18 6.12 -29.00
CA ILE A 172 -0.99 6.24 -27.77
C ILE A 172 -0.08 6.06 -26.56
N THR A 173 -0.10 7.03 -25.65
CA THR A 173 0.59 6.90 -24.36
C THR A 173 -0.39 6.48 -23.28
N LEU A 174 -0.06 5.43 -22.54
CA LEU A 174 -0.82 4.95 -21.39
C LEU A 174 -0.20 5.51 -20.12
N ASP A 175 -0.99 6.23 -19.32
CA ASP A 175 -0.64 6.63 -17.95
C ASP A 175 -1.31 5.68 -16.95
N ILE A 176 -0.50 4.95 -16.18
CA ILE A 176 -0.92 3.89 -15.26
C ILE A 176 -0.96 4.45 -13.85
N GLN A 177 -2.11 4.97 -13.46
CA GLN A 177 -2.31 5.66 -12.19
C GLN A 177 -2.69 4.68 -11.07
N HIS A 178 -2.04 4.83 -9.91
CA HIS A 178 -2.34 4.04 -8.71
C HIS A 178 -1.70 4.70 -7.48
N ASN A 179 -2.24 4.39 -6.30
CA ASN A 179 -1.63 4.70 -5.01
C ASN A 179 -1.59 3.41 -4.17
N THR A 180 -0.41 2.80 -4.08
CA THR A 180 -0.22 1.51 -3.39
C THR A 180 0.93 1.59 -2.40
N PRO A 181 0.86 0.89 -1.26
CA PRO A 181 1.95 0.85 -0.28
C PRO A 181 3.14 -0.01 -0.72
N TRP A 182 3.00 -0.81 -1.78
CA TRP A 182 4.08 -1.61 -2.38
C TRP A 182 4.67 -0.94 -3.63
N VAL A 183 5.85 -1.40 -4.02
CA VAL A 183 6.57 -0.94 -5.23
C VAL A 183 6.24 -1.87 -6.39
N ASN A 184 5.72 -1.30 -7.47
CA ASN A 184 5.56 -1.99 -8.75
C ASN A 184 6.83 -1.81 -9.60
N THR A 185 7.49 -2.91 -9.97
CA THR A 185 8.79 -2.88 -10.65
C THR A 185 8.71 -3.12 -12.16
N THR A 186 7.62 -3.71 -12.65
CA THR A 186 7.43 -4.03 -14.06
C THR A 186 5.94 -4.00 -14.40
N TYR A 187 5.62 -3.45 -15.56
CA TYR A 187 4.28 -3.40 -16.15
C TYR A 187 4.35 -4.10 -17.50
N GLU A 188 3.55 -5.14 -17.68
CA GLU A 188 3.39 -5.82 -18.97
C GLU A 188 2.15 -5.25 -19.66
N VAL A 189 2.31 -4.76 -20.89
CA VAL A 189 1.24 -4.09 -21.63
C VAL A 189 0.75 -4.99 -22.75
N PHE A 190 -0.54 -5.30 -22.71
CA PHE A 190 -1.20 -6.12 -23.70
C PHE A 190 -2.19 -5.28 -24.52
N ARG A 191 -2.21 -5.48 -25.83
CA ARG A 191 -3.16 -4.84 -26.76
C ARG A 191 -4.07 -5.88 -27.38
N PHE A 192 -5.36 -5.57 -27.47
CA PHE A 192 -6.33 -6.43 -28.14
C PHE A 192 -6.17 -6.35 -29.66
N ASP A 193 -5.97 -7.49 -30.32
CA ASP A 193 -5.79 -7.58 -31.78
C ASP A 193 -7.10 -7.86 -32.55
N GLY A 194 -8.24 -7.85 -31.84
CA GLY A 194 -9.54 -8.26 -32.36
C GLY A 194 -9.95 -9.69 -31.98
N VAL A 195 -9.01 -10.50 -31.47
CA VAL A 195 -9.25 -11.88 -31.04
C VAL A 195 -8.80 -12.10 -29.60
N GLN A 196 -7.61 -11.61 -29.24
CA GLN A 196 -7.01 -11.81 -27.93
C GLN A 196 -6.15 -10.60 -27.53
N PHE A 197 -5.80 -10.55 -26.25
CA PHE A 197 -4.78 -9.63 -25.74
C PHE A 197 -3.39 -10.21 -26.01
N VAL A 198 -2.57 -9.46 -26.75
CA VAL A 198 -1.19 -9.82 -27.10
C VAL A 198 -0.23 -8.88 -26.39
N LEU A 199 0.83 -9.42 -25.78
CA LEU A 199 1.89 -8.62 -25.15
C LEU A 199 2.59 -7.78 -26.23
N ILE A 200 2.54 -6.45 -26.09
CA ILE A 200 3.19 -5.51 -27.02
C ILE A 200 4.47 -4.90 -26.44
N GLY A 201 4.62 -4.92 -25.12
CA GLY A 201 5.84 -4.42 -24.48
C GLY A 201 5.80 -4.49 -22.95
N THR A 202 6.88 -4.03 -22.36
CA THR A 202 7.06 -3.97 -20.90
C THR A 202 7.61 -2.60 -20.52
N ALA A 203 7.11 -2.01 -19.44
CA ALA A 203 7.62 -0.77 -18.86
C ALA A 203 8.13 -1.00 -17.43
N THR A 204 9.13 -0.22 -17.01
CA THR A 204 9.59 -0.14 -15.61
C THR A 204 9.07 1.10 -14.90
N THR A 205 8.38 1.97 -15.62
CA THR A 205 7.72 3.19 -15.14
C THR A 205 6.21 3.05 -15.36
N PRO A 206 5.36 3.82 -14.64
CA PRO A 206 3.91 3.78 -14.80
C PRO A 206 3.42 4.46 -16.09
N THR A 207 4.23 4.45 -17.15
CA THR A 207 3.91 5.02 -18.45
C THR A 207 4.41 4.10 -19.56
N TYR A 208 3.63 3.97 -20.63
CA TYR A 208 4.01 3.17 -21.80
C TYR A 208 3.47 3.81 -23.07
N THR A 209 4.32 4.02 -24.09
CA THR A 209 3.91 4.56 -25.39
C THR A 209 3.87 3.43 -26.42
N ASP A 210 2.71 3.25 -27.03
CA ASP A 210 2.45 2.37 -28.16
C ASP A 210 2.51 3.16 -29.47
N THR A 211 3.25 2.65 -30.46
CA THR A 211 3.49 3.28 -31.79
C THR A 211 3.17 2.29 -32.89
#